data_AF-A0A3M9MGU5-F1
#
_entry.id   AF-A0A3M9MGU5-F1
#
_cell.length_a   1.000
_cell.length_b   1.000
_cell.length_c   1.000
_cell.angle_alpha   90.00
_cell.angle_beta   90.00
_cell.angle_gamma   90.00
#
_symmetry.space_group_name_H-M   'P 1'
#
loop_
_entity.id
_entity.type
_entity.pdbx_description
1 polymer ?
#
loop_
_entity_poly.entity_id
_entity_poly.type
_entity_poly.pdbx_seq_one_letter_code
_entity_poly.pdbx_strand_id
1 'polypeptide(L)'
;MQPDPDVVRRVSDTSIPALIVGISDGESRTILTGGTVSPSASSAFRIASLTKPFTAAATVLALATRSIPLETPAIELLPALEPDWRADRAVTVGQLLGQVAGLRETVTGAAVASLGAGRAALLEAARMVVRAGNERAVGARWSYYNGNYFLAGAILSEVTGQPPAARPDPHGPNAFRRSHALWPRVGDRPFRTALPERQAPGLPHGHPPCPPACVRLYGARRQHERAAGDRPAAQ
;
A
#
# COMPACT_ATOMS: atom_id res chain seq x y z
N MET A 1 -10.37 -12.27 23.52
CA MET A 1 -11.58 -12.63 22.78
C MET A 1 -11.43 -14.03 22.17
N GLN A 2 -12.49 -14.84 22.08
CA GLN A 2 -12.47 -16.05 21.25
C GLN A 2 -12.73 -15.64 19.80
N PRO A 3 -11.92 -16.07 18.82
CA PRO A 3 -12.11 -15.71 17.42
C PRO A 3 -13.42 -16.30 16.88
N ASP A 4 -14.05 -15.57 15.96
CA ASP A 4 -15.24 -16.02 15.24
C ASP A 4 -14.99 -17.40 14.57
N PRO A 5 -15.88 -18.40 14.77
CA PRO A 5 -15.74 -19.72 14.16
C PRO A 5 -15.55 -19.72 12.64
N ASP A 6 -16.13 -18.75 11.91
CA ASP A 6 -15.94 -18.62 10.47
C ASP A 6 -14.52 -18.17 10.11
N VAL A 7 -13.91 -17.34 10.95
CA VAL A 7 -12.51 -16.94 10.79
C VAL A 7 -11.60 -18.14 11.06
N VAL A 8 -11.87 -18.91 12.12
CA VAL A 8 -11.12 -20.14 12.43
C VAL A 8 -11.21 -21.13 11.27
N ARG A 9 -12.43 -21.39 10.76
CA ARG A 9 -12.65 -22.30 9.62
C ARG A 9 -11.86 -21.92 8.38
N ARG A 10 -11.82 -20.62 8.04
CA ARG A 10 -11.03 -20.11 6.90
C ARG A 10 -9.53 -20.20 7.14
N VAL A 11 -9.07 -20.03 8.37
CA VAL A 11 -7.67 -20.19 8.71
C VAL A 11 -7.22 -21.64 8.62
N SER A 12 -8.12 -22.58 8.89
CA SER A 12 -7.86 -24.01 8.71
C SER A 12 -7.91 -24.50 7.26
N ASP A 13 -8.14 -23.62 6.28
CA ASP A 13 -8.13 -23.99 4.86
C ASP A 13 -6.69 -24.30 4.39
N THR A 14 -6.45 -25.58 4.07
CA THR A 14 -5.14 -26.09 3.65
C THR A 14 -4.83 -25.82 2.17
N SER A 15 -5.74 -25.21 1.41
CA SER A 15 -5.47 -24.81 0.02
C SER A 15 -4.54 -23.60 -0.11
N ILE A 16 -4.28 -22.89 0.99
CA ILE A 16 -3.39 -21.73 1.06
C ILE A 16 -2.07 -22.16 1.70
N PRO A 17 -0.90 -21.85 1.09
CA PRO A 17 0.39 -22.24 1.67
C PRO A 17 0.63 -21.64 3.06
N ALA A 18 0.35 -20.36 3.25
CA ALA A 18 0.46 -19.71 4.55
C ALA A 18 -0.56 -18.58 4.69
N LEU A 19 -1.20 -18.49 5.85
CA LEU A 19 -2.15 -17.45 6.21
C LEU A 19 -1.84 -16.92 7.60
N ILE A 20 -1.92 -15.60 7.77
CA ILE A 20 -1.91 -14.92 9.07
C ILE A 20 -3.15 -14.02 9.14
N VAL A 21 -3.90 -14.14 10.24
CA VAL A 21 -5.03 -13.26 10.57
C VAL A 21 -4.77 -12.63 11.93
N GLY A 22 -4.69 -11.30 11.97
CA GLY A 22 -4.63 -10.53 13.20
C GLY A 22 -5.98 -9.88 13.48
N ILE A 23 -6.53 -10.08 14.67
CA ILE A 23 -7.77 -9.46 15.16
C ILE A 23 -7.41 -8.64 16.39
N SER A 24 -7.90 -7.41 16.47
CA SER A 24 -7.72 -6.53 17.62
C SER A 24 -9.02 -5.81 17.91
N ASP A 25 -9.45 -5.82 19.17
CA ASP A 25 -10.61 -5.04 19.67
C ASP A 25 -10.17 -3.78 20.44
N GLY A 26 -8.86 -3.58 20.61
CA GLY A 26 -8.25 -2.45 21.33
C GLY A 26 -7.72 -2.85 22.70
N GLU A 27 -8.33 -3.84 23.34
CA GLU A 27 -7.93 -4.38 24.65
C GLU A 27 -7.16 -5.70 24.51
N SER A 28 -7.53 -6.49 23.50
CA SER A 28 -6.98 -7.80 23.21
C SER A 28 -6.59 -7.93 21.75
N ARG A 29 -5.55 -8.75 21.51
CA ARG A 29 -5.08 -9.09 20.17
C ARG A 29 -5.01 -10.60 20.05
N THR A 30 -5.54 -11.12 18.95
CA THR A 30 -5.51 -12.54 18.61
C THR A 30 -4.86 -12.70 17.25
N ILE A 31 -3.86 -13.57 17.18
CA ILE A 31 -3.19 -13.95 15.94
C ILE A 31 -3.54 -15.40 15.65
N LEU A 32 -4.05 -15.64 14.45
CA LEU A 32 -4.33 -16.97 13.93
C LEU A 32 -3.41 -17.22 12.74
N THR A 33 -2.79 -18.38 12.70
CA THR A 33 -1.96 -18.82 11.59
C THR A 33 -2.51 -20.12 11.03
N GLY A 34 -2.33 -20.32 9.74
CA GLY A 34 -2.84 -21.52 9.05
C GLY A 34 -2.19 -21.73 7.69
N GLY A 35 -2.63 -22.78 7.00
CA GLY A 35 -2.04 -23.24 5.74
C GLY A 35 -1.09 -24.44 5.91
N THR A 36 -0.49 -24.87 4.81
CA THR A 36 0.44 -26.03 4.78
C THR A 36 1.84 -25.70 5.29
N VAL A 37 2.18 -24.41 5.34
CA VAL A 37 3.44 -23.87 5.85
C VAL A 37 3.12 -22.96 7.03
N SER A 38 3.63 -23.31 8.20
CA SER A 38 3.47 -22.51 9.42
C SER A 38 4.24 -21.18 9.32
N PRO A 39 3.57 -20.03 9.21
CA PRO A 39 4.26 -18.75 9.23
C PRO A 39 4.71 -18.38 10.65
N SER A 40 5.82 -17.66 10.74
CA SER A 40 6.39 -17.12 11.98
C SER A 40 6.27 -15.60 12.04
N ALA A 41 6.58 -15.01 13.19
CA ALA A 41 6.67 -13.56 13.34
C ALA A 41 7.73 -12.89 12.45
N SER A 42 8.69 -13.66 11.90
CA SER A 42 9.69 -13.17 10.93
C SER A 42 9.29 -13.39 9.47
N SER A 43 8.13 -14.02 9.21
CA SER A 43 7.64 -14.25 7.86
C SER A 43 7.23 -12.92 7.21
N ALA A 44 7.74 -12.66 6.01
CA ALA A 44 7.44 -11.46 5.25
C ALA A 44 6.43 -11.76 4.14
N PHE A 45 5.41 -10.90 4.02
CA PHE A 45 4.38 -11.00 3.00
C PHE A 45 4.40 -9.77 2.12
N ARG A 46 4.17 -9.96 0.82
CA ARG A 46 3.89 -8.85 -0.09
C ARG A 46 2.48 -8.33 0.20
N ILE A 47 2.38 -7.19 0.86
CA ILE A 47 1.10 -6.57 1.24
C ILE A 47 0.39 -5.85 0.07
N ALA A 48 1.04 -5.79 -1.10
CA ALA A 48 0.50 -5.23 -2.34
C ALA A 48 -0.13 -3.84 -2.14
N SER A 49 -1.39 -3.65 -2.54
CA SER A 49 -2.04 -2.34 -2.48
C SER A 49 -2.29 -1.81 -1.06
N LEU A 50 -2.09 -2.62 0.00
CA LEU A 50 -2.05 -2.12 1.37
C LEU A 50 -0.87 -1.18 1.63
N THR A 51 0.11 -1.10 0.72
CA THR A 51 1.17 -0.09 0.77
C THR A 51 0.64 1.34 0.55
N LYS A 52 -0.46 1.52 -0.19
CA LYS A 52 -0.95 2.85 -0.60
C LYS A 52 -1.29 3.79 0.57
N PRO A 53 -2.02 3.36 1.62
CA PRO A 53 -2.26 4.21 2.78
C PRO A 53 -0.97 4.69 3.46
N PHE A 54 0.05 3.83 3.57
CA PHE A 54 1.35 4.22 4.13
C PHE A 54 2.07 5.25 3.27
N THR A 55 2.08 5.05 1.95
CA THR A 55 2.64 6.03 1.01
C THR A 55 1.91 7.36 1.12
N ALA A 56 0.57 7.36 1.14
CA ALA A 56 -0.23 8.58 1.26
C ALA A 56 0.06 9.33 2.56
N ALA A 57 0.03 8.63 3.71
CA ALA A 57 0.33 9.23 5.00
C ALA A 57 1.75 9.80 5.06
N ALA A 58 2.75 9.04 4.58
CA ALA A 58 4.14 9.50 4.54
C ALA A 58 4.31 10.73 3.64
N THR A 59 3.67 10.76 2.46
CA THR A 59 3.68 11.92 1.57
C THR A 59 3.06 13.14 2.23
N VAL A 60 1.86 13.01 2.81
CA VAL A 60 1.17 14.12 3.49
C VAL A 60 2.04 14.69 4.62
N LEU A 61 2.61 13.83 5.48
CA LEU A 61 3.47 14.25 6.58
C LEU A 61 4.76 14.93 6.10
N ALA A 62 5.38 14.39 5.04
CA ALA A 62 6.62 14.95 4.48
C ALA A 62 6.39 16.34 3.85
N LEU A 63 5.26 16.53 3.16
CA LEU A 63 4.87 17.82 2.59
C LEU A 63 4.50 18.83 3.67
N ALA A 64 3.70 18.42 4.67
CA ALA A 64 3.31 19.27 5.79
C ALA A 64 4.53 19.79 6.57
N THR A 65 5.54 18.93 6.81
CA THR A 65 6.80 19.31 7.49
C THR A 65 7.57 20.40 6.74
N ARG A 66 7.32 20.56 5.44
CA ARG A 66 7.97 21.54 4.56
C ARG A 66 7.03 22.67 4.13
N SER A 67 5.82 22.73 4.70
CA SER A 67 4.79 23.69 4.31
C SER A 67 4.42 23.65 2.83
N ILE A 68 4.47 22.47 2.20
CA ILE A 68 4.07 22.27 0.80
C ILE A 68 2.58 21.86 0.79
N PRO A 69 1.68 22.62 0.13
CA PRO A 69 0.27 22.27 -0.01
C PRO A 69 0.03 20.99 -0.82
N LEU A 70 -1.11 20.32 -0.63
CA LEU A 70 -1.49 19.18 -1.47
C LEU A 70 -1.92 19.62 -2.87
N GLU A 71 -2.27 20.90 -3.02
CA GLU A 71 -2.61 21.59 -4.25
C GLU A 71 -1.39 21.87 -5.12
N THR A 72 -0.16 21.65 -4.61
CA THR A 72 1.06 21.79 -5.39
C THR A 72 1.01 20.85 -6.60
N PRO A 73 1.21 21.38 -7.83
CA PRO A 73 1.37 20.57 -9.03
C PRO A 73 2.49 19.55 -8.88
N ALA A 74 2.21 18.29 -9.22
CA ALA A 74 3.15 17.19 -9.05
C ALA A 74 4.46 17.39 -9.84
N ILE A 75 4.39 18.08 -10.97
CA ILE A 75 5.55 18.43 -11.80
C ILE A 75 6.57 19.32 -11.06
N GLU A 76 6.11 20.22 -10.17
CA GLU A 76 7.00 21.10 -9.40
C GLU A 76 7.87 20.32 -8.41
N LEU A 77 7.38 19.17 -7.95
CA LEU A 77 8.09 18.27 -7.04
C LEU A 77 8.92 17.21 -7.77
N LEU A 78 8.83 17.16 -9.11
CA LEU A 78 9.52 16.20 -9.97
C LEU A 78 10.19 16.91 -11.16
N PRO A 79 11.05 17.93 -10.94
CA PRO A 79 11.66 18.71 -12.03
C PRO A 79 12.51 17.86 -12.98
N ALA A 80 13.06 16.74 -12.51
CA ALA A 80 13.81 15.80 -13.35
C ALA A 80 12.93 15.09 -14.43
N LEU A 81 11.61 15.18 -14.32
CA LEU A 81 10.67 14.60 -15.28
C LEU A 81 10.08 15.64 -16.26
N GLU A 82 10.45 16.92 -16.13
CA GLU A 82 9.92 18.02 -16.95
C GLU A 82 10.04 17.75 -18.47
N PRO A 83 11.18 17.24 -19.00
CA PRO A 83 11.30 16.93 -20.44
C PRO A 83 10.35 15.82 -20.91
N ASP A 84 9.98 14.91 -20.01
CA ASP A 84 9.16 13.73 -20.26
C ASP A 84 7.68 13.93 -19.94
N TRP A 85 7.32 15.07 -19.33
CA TRP A 85 5.98 15.29 -18.80
C TRP A 85 4.98 15.51 -19.94
N ARG A 86 4.06 14.57 -20.14
CA ARG A 86 2.93 14.66 -21.09
C ARG A 86 1.57 14.61 -20.39
N ALA A 87 1.55 14.37 -19.08
CA ALA A 87 0.37 14.49 -18.25
C ALA A 87 -0.04 15.97 -18.09
N ASP A 88 -1.29 16.20 -17.72
CA ASP A 88 -1.79 17.52 -17.40
C ASP A 88 -0.94 18.14 -16.27
N ARG A 89 -0.42 19.35 -16.50
CA ARG A 89 0.45 20.06 -15.55
C ARG A 89 -0.34 20.56 -14.34
N ALA A 90 -1.68 20.59 -14.40
CA ALA A 90 -2.55 20.92 -13.27
C ALA A 90 -2.76 19.76 -12.29
N VAL A 91 -2.23 18.55 -12.57
CA VAL A 91 -2.32 17.41 -11.64
C VAL A 91 -1.58 17.74 -10.34
N THR A 92 -2.31 17.82 -9.23
CA THR A 92 -1.79 18.10 -7.89
C THR A 92 -1.47 16.83 -7.11
N VAL A 93 -0.68 16.95 -6.04
CA VAL A 93 -0.42 15.82 -5.14
C VAL A 93 -1.72 15.25 -4.55
N GLY A 94 -2.63 16.12 -4.11
CA GLY A 94 -3.92 15.72 -3.55
C GLY A 94 -4.75 14.89 -4.54
N GLN A 95 -4.72 15.24 -5.82
CA GLN A 95 -5.45 14.51 -6.86
C GLN A 95 -4.83 13.14 -7.18
N LEU A 96 -3.50 13.00 -7.09
CA LEU A 96 -2.82 11.71 -7.16
C LEU A 96 -3.25 10.81 -6.00
N LEU A 97 -3.14 11.31 -4.77
CA LEU A 97 -3.50 10.55 -3.56
C LEU A 97 -5.00 10.22 -3.52
N GLY A 98 -5.83 11.13 -4.02
CA GLY A 98 -7.27 10.98 -4.15
C GLY A 98 -7.72 10.11 -5.33
N GLN A 99 -6.80 9.61 -6.18
CA GLN A 99 -7.13 8.79 -7.35
C GLN A 99 -8.09 9.49 -8.34
N VAL A 100 -7.93 10.81 -8.50
CA VAL A 100 -8.76 11.66 -9.39
C VAL A 100 -7.93 12.42 -10.42
N ALA A 101 -6.67 12.05 -10.63
CA ALA A 101 -5.75 12.74 -11.54
C ALA A 101 -6.07 12.57 -13.05
N GLY A 102 -6.94 11.63 -13.42
CA GLY A 102 -7.33 11.40 -14.83
C GLY A 102 -6.22 10.80 -15.72
N LEU A 103 -5.13 10.30 -15.11
CA LEU A 103 -4.00 9.70 -15.82
C LEU A 103 -4.40 8.46 -16.62
N ARG A 104 -3.74 8.23 -17.75
CA ARG A 104 -3.95 7.04 -18.58
C ARG A 104 -3.39 5.80 -17.89
N GLU A 105 -4.21 4.76 -17.78
CA GLU A 105 -3.91 3.56 -16.99
C GLU A 105 -3.05 2.51 -17.72
N THR A 106 -1.86 2.91 -18.19
CA THR A 106 -0.99 2.03 -19.02
C THR A 106 0.13 1.35 -18.25
N VAL A 107 0.50 1.83 -17.06
CA VAL A 107 1.65 1.34 -16.30
C VAL A 107 1.20 0.38 -15.19
N THR A 108 1.57 -0.89 -15.34
CA THR A 108 1.20 -1.95 -14.40
C THR A 108 2.26 -2.18 -13.33
N GLY A 109 1.86 -2.83 -12.23
CA GLY A 109 2.81 -3.26 -11.19
C GLY A 109 3.84 -4.28 -11.69
N ALA A 110 3.50 -5.07 -12.71
CA ALA A 110 4.43 -6.00 -13.34
C ALA A 110 5.47 -5.25 -14.20
N ALA A 111 5.04 -4.23 -14.94
CA ALA A 111 5.93 -3.41 -15.77
C ALA A 111 7.01 -2.70 -14.95
N VAL A 112 6.69 -2.24 -13.74
CA VAL A 112 7.66 -1.55 -12.86
C VAL A 112 8.47 -2.50 -11.98
N ALA A 113 8.09 -3.78 -11.88
CA ALA A 113 8.78 -4.72 -11.00
C ALA A 113 10.23 -4.97 -11.45
N SER A 114 10.50 -4.95 -12.75
CA SER A 114 11.84 -5.10 -13.32
C SER A 114 12.75 -3.90 -13.08
N LEU A 115 12.20 -2.75 -12.67
CA LEU A 115 12.99 -1.55 -12.35
C LEU A 115 13.77 -1.67 -11.03
N GLY A 116 13.43 -2.66 -10.20
CA GLY A 116 14.03 -2.84 -8.89
C GLY A 116 13.49 -1.86 -7.84
N ALA A 117 14.37 -1.36 -6.97
CA ALA A 117 13.99 -0.54 -5.82
C ALA A 117 14.87 0.73 -5.71
N GLY A 118 14.38 1.70 -4.93
CA GLY A 118 15.09 2.94 -4.64
C GLY A 118 14.70 4.09 -5.56
N ARG A 119 15.36 5.24 -5.36
CA ARG A 119 15.01 6.52 -5.99
C ARG A 119 14.96 6.45 -7.52
N ALA A 120 15.96 5.82 -8.15
CA ALA A 120 16.02 5.69 -9.61
C ALA A 120 14.83 4.89 -10.18
N ALA A 121 14.49 3.76 -9.55
CA ALA A 121 13.35 2.94 -9.94
C ALA A 121 12.01 3.69 -9.79
N LEU A 122 11.86 4.47 -8.71
CA LEU A 122 10.67 5.29 -8.48
C LEU A 122 10.53 6.41 -9.54
N LEU A 123 11.63 7.10 -9.86
CA LEU A 123 11.64 8.13 -10.90
C LEU A 123 11.34 7.55 -12.29
N GLU A 124 11.86 6.37 -12.61
CA GLU A 124 11.55 5.71 -13.89
C GLU A 124 10.09 5.26 -13.96
N ALA A 125 9.55 4.68 -12.89
CA ALA A 125 8.13 4.33 -12.83
C ALA A 125 7.24 5.58 -13.00
N ALA A 126 7.59 6.70 -12.36
CA ALA A 126 6.91 7.98 -12.54
C ALA A 126 7.04 8.53 -13.97
N ARG A 127 8.23 8.42 -14.59
CA ARG A 127 8.49 8.80 -15.99
C ARG A 127 7.57 8.05 -16.95
N MET A 128 7.45 6.73 -16.80
CA MET A 128 6.55 5.90 -17.61
C MET A 128 5.10 6.40 -17.52
N VAL A 129 4.65 6.78 -16.32
CA VAL A 129 3.29 7.28 -16.09
C VAL A 129 3.07 8.63 -16.77
N VAL A 130 3.96 9.60 -16.55
CA VAL A 130 3.75 10.98 -17.07
C VAL A 130 3.89 11.04 -18.59
N ARG A 131 4.66 10.15 -19.22
CA ARG A 131 4.74 10.02 -20.68
C ARG A 131 3.44 9.51 -21.31
N ALA A 132 2.67 8.71 -20.59
CA ALA A 132 1.39 8.19 -21.08
C ALA A 132 0.27 9.24 -21.11
N GLY A 133 0.45 10.34 -20.39
CA GLY A 133 -0.48 11.46 -20.34
C GLY A 133 -1.79 11.15 -19.62
N ASN A 134 -2.82 11.92 -19.94
CA ASN A 134 -4.16 11.78 -19.36
C ASN A 134 -5.10 11.04 -20.33
N GLU A 135 -6.05 10.31 -19.76
CA GLU A 135 -7.23 9.78 -20.46
C GLU A 135 -8.46 10.66 -20.20
N ARG A 136 -8.49 11.32 -19.04
CA ARG A 136 -9.61 12.16 -18.60
C ARG A 136 -9.08 13.47 -18.03
N ALA A 137 -9.95 14.49 -18.03
CA ALA A 137 -9.69 15.73 -17.32
C ALA A 137 -9.44 15.46 -15.83
N VAL A 138 -8.56 16.26 -15.26
CA VAL A 138 -8.20 16.20 -13.84
C VAL A 138 -9.44 16.50 -12.99
N GLY A 139 -9.65 15.71 -11.93
CA GLY A 139 -10.79 15.86 -11.01
C GLY A 139 -12.13 15.35 -11.55
N ALA A 140 -12.24 15.05 -12.86
CA ALA A 140 -13.53 14.72 -13.48
C ALA A 140 -14.15 13.42 -12.95
N ARG A 141 -13.32 12.44 -12.57
CA ARG A 141 -13.78 11.14 -12.06
C ARG A 141 -12.72 10.45 -11.22
N TRP A 142 -13.16 9.75 -10.18
CA TRP A 142 -12.33 8.78 -9.47
C TRP A 142 -12.05 7.54 -10.33
N SER A 143 -10.78 7.14 -10.41
CA SER A 143 -10.37 5.87 -11.02
C SER A 143 -9.17 5.27 -10.30
N TYR A 144 -9.26 3.99 -9.97
CA TYR A 144 -8.17 3.30 -9.29
C TYR A 144 -7.02 3.01 -10.23
N TYR A 145 -5.90 3.72 -10.07
CA TYR A 145 -4.71 3.49 -10.87
C TYR A 145 -3.45 3.44 -10.00
N ASN A 146 -2.58 2.45 -10.26
CA ASN A 146 -1.30 2.33 -9.57
C ASN A 146 -0.33 3.46 -9.94
N GLY A 147 -0.42 4.01 -11.16
CA GLY A 147 0.46 5.09 -11.62
C GLY A 147 0.38 6.35 -10.75
N ASN A 148 -0.79 6.64 -10.17
CA ASN A 148 -0.93 7.71 -9.17
C ASN A 148 0.03 7.52 -7.97
N TYR A 149 0.20 6.27 -7.52
CA TYR A 149 1.06 5.94 -6.39
C TYR A 149 2.53 5.72 -6.77
N PHE A 150 2.83 5.47 -8.05
CA PHE A 150 4.21 5.55 -8.54
C PHE A 150 4.70 7.00 -8.54
N LEU A 151 3.85 7.95 -8.97
CA LEU A 151 4.14 9.39 -8.84
C LEU A 151 4.24 9.82 -7.38
N ALA A 152 3.29 9.43 -6.51
CA ALA A 152 3.36 9.77 -5.09
C ALA A 152 4.62 9.21 -4.40
N GLY A 153 5.04 8.00 -4.76
CA GLY A 153 6.29 7.40 -4.28
C GLY A 153 7.54 8.15 -4.74
N ALA A 154 7.59 8.59 -5.99
CA ALA A 154 8.66 9.43 -6.51
C ALA A 154 8.71 10.79 -5.79
N ILE A 155 7.55 11.45 -5.62
CA ILE A 155 7.43 12.72 -4.86
C ILE A 155 7.95 12.54 -3.44
N LEU A 156 7.50 11.48 -2.74
CA LEU A 156 7.98 11.18 -1.39
C LEU A 156 9.50 11.01 -1.35
N SER A 157 10.07 10.28 -2.32
CA SER A 157 11.51 10.08 -2.42
C SER A 157 12.28 11.38 -2.66
N GLU A 158 11.79 12.26 -3.53
CA GLU A 158 12.43 13.56 -3.79
C GLU A 158 12.34 14.47 -2.56
N VAL A 159 11.14 14.63 -2.01
CA VAL A 159 10.88 15.51 -0.87
C VAL A 159 11.66 15.07 0.35
N THR A 160 11.80 13.77 0.62
CA THR A 160 12.58 13.28 1.77
C THR A 160 14.09 13.23 1.51
N GLY A 161 14.51 13.22 0.24
CA GLY A 161 15.93 13.25 -0.15
C GLY A 161 16.57 14.64 -0.09
N GLN A 162 15.77 15.70 -0.06
CA GLN A 162 16.26 17.07 0.13
C GLN A 162 16.50 17.36 1.62
N PRO A 163 17.51 18.14 2.02
CA PRO A 163 17.55 18.69 3.37
C PRO A 163 16.30 19.56 3.62
N PRO A 164 15.77 19.66 4.85
CA PRO A 164 14.73 20.64 5.17
C PRO A 164 15.22 22.04 4.78
N ALA A 165 14.34 22.89 4.24
CA ALA A 165 14.66 24.32 4.15
C ALA A 165 14.99 24.80 5.56
N ALA A 166 16.14 25.45 5.74
CA ALA A 166 16.60 25.89 7.06
C ALA A 166 15.55 26.83 7.67
N ARG A 167 14.83 26.35 8.70
CA ARG A 167 14.08 27.21 9.62
C ARG A 167 14.99 27.51 10.80
N PRO A 168 15.31 28.77 11.10
CA PRO A 168 15.86 29.11 12.41
C PRO A 168 14.71 28.96 13.42
N ASP A 169 14.79 27.97 14.31
CA ASP A 169 13.91 27.87 15.48
C ASP A 169 14.75 27.57 16.74
N PRO A 170 14.73 28.46 17.76
CA PRO A 170 15.55 28.35 18.97
C PRO A 170 14.99 27.41 20.07
N HIS A 171 13.92 26.65 19.84
CA HIS A 171 13.35 25.79 20.90
C HIS A 171 12.99 24.36 20.46
N GLY A 172 13.76 23.38 20.97
CA GLY A 172 13.27 22.04 21.29
C GLY A 172 13.78 20.87 20.42
N PRO A 173 13.90 19.66 20.98
CA PRO A 173 14.79 18.62 20.45
C PRO A 173 14.20 17.83 19.29
N ASN A 174 15.04 17.66 18.26
CA ASN A 174 14.90 16.78 17.10
C ASN A 174 14.41 15.37 17.47
N ALA A 175 13.14 15.07 17.16
CA ALA A 175 12.56 13.72 17.29
C ALA A 175 12.56 12.90 15.99
N PHE A 176 13.23 13.35 14.93
CA PHE A 176 13.19 12.66 13.62
C PHE A 176 14.56 12.30 13.04
N ARG A 177 15.54 11.99 13.90
CA ARG A 177 16.76 11.27 13.50
C ARG A 177 16.59 9.77 13.78
N ARG A 178 15.85 9.06 12.92
CA ARG A 178 15.88 7.60 12.66
C ARG A 178 14.61 7.21 11.90
N SER A 179 14.60 7.32 10.58
CA SER A 179 13.69 6.57 9.68
C SER A 179 14.02 6.82 8.20
N HIS A 180 15.26 6.53 7.77
CA HIS A 180 15.47 6.13 6.38
C HIS A 180 15.13 4.63 6.27
N ALA A 181 13.84 4.29 6.34
CA ALA A 181 13.37 2.91 6.20
C ALA A 181 11.85 2.83 5.98
N LEU A 182 11.34 3.40 4.87
CA LEU A 182 10.00 3.05 4.36
C LEU A 182 10.06 1.99 3.25
N TRP A 183 11.25 1.46 2.96
CA TRP A 183 11.44 0.30 2.11
C TRP A 183 12.14 -0.79 2.93
N PRO A 184 11.53 -1.97 3.15
CA PRO A 184 12.26 -3.07 3.74
C PRO A 184 13.41 -3.43 2.79
N ARG A 185 14.65 -3.36 3.28
CA ARG A 185 15.65 -4.33 2.83
C ARG A 185 15.07 -5.69 3.21
N VAL A 186 14.93 -6.58 2.24
CA VAL A 186 14.63 -7.99 2.53
C VAL A 186 15.73 -8.47 3.48
N GLY A 187 15.39 -8.70 4.77
CA GLY A 187 16.30 -9.29 5.75
C GLY A 187 16.45 -8.62 7.13
N ASP A 188 16.00 -7.37 7.35
CA ASP A 188 16.28 -6.70 8.64
C ASP A 188 15.12 -6.74 9.65
N ARG A 189 15.30 -7.61 10.66
CA ARG A 189 14.68 -7.79 12.00
C ARG A 189 13.15 -7.61 12.18
N PRO A 190 12.46 -8.57 12.85
CA PRO A 190 11.02 -8.50 13.07
C PRO A 190 10.60 -7.35 13.99
N PHE A 191 9.44 -6.78 13.70
CA PHE A 191 8.72 -5.83 14.53
C PHE A 191 8.35 -6.50 15.86
N ARG A 192 8.98 -6.10 16.98
CA ARG A 192 8.58 -6.55 18.32
C ARG A 192 7.53 -5.60 18.88
N THR A 193 6.34 -6.10 19.20
CA THR A 193 5.35 -5.39 20.03
C THR A 193 5.36 -5.90 21.46
N ALA A 194 5.35 -4.99 22.44
CA ALA A 194 5.38 -5.27 23.88
C ALA A 194 4.00 -5.63 24.47
N LEU A 195 3.24 -6.51 23.81
CA LEU A 195 1.97 -7.03 24.33
C LEU A 195 2.03 -8.57 24.37
N PRO A 196 1.41 -9.21 25.38
CA PRO A 196 1.45 -10.65 25.54
C PRO A 196 0.75 -11.34 24.36
N GLU A 197 1.51 -12.13 23.60
CA GLU A 197 1.03 -12.99 22.53
C GLU A 197 0.36 -14.23 23.14
N ARG A 198 -0.88 -14.54 22.74
CA ARG A 198 -1.55 -15.80 23.06
C ARG A 198 -1.84 -16.54 21.76
N GLN A 199 -1.18 -17.69 21.57
CA GLN A 199 -1.58 -18.65 20.54
C GLN A 199 -2.87 -19.35 20.98
N ALA A 200 -3.83 -19.50 20.07
CA ALA A 200 -5.05 -20.25 20.34
C ALA A 200 -4.77 -21.76 20.32
N PRO A 201 -5.24 -22.55 21.31
CA PRO A 201 -5.10 -24.00 21.29
C PRO A 201 -6.03 -24.63 20.22
N GLY A 202 -5.56 -25.69 19.55
CA GLY A 202 -6.40 -26.56 18.71
C GLY A 202 -5.98 -26.80 17.25
N LEU A 203 -4.80 -26.36 16.80
CA LEU A 203 -4.33 -26.63 15.43
C LEU A 203 -3.42 -27.87 15.38
N PRO A 204 -3.68 -28.85 14.50
CA PRO A 204 -2.88 -30.07 14.42
C PRO A 204 -1.48 -29.78 13.85
N HIS A 205 -0.45 -30.34 14.50
CA HIS A 205 0.93 -30.32 14.04
C HIS A 205 1.20 -31.53 13.12
N GLY A 206 1.70 -31.30 11.89
CA GLY A 206 2.15 -32.39 11.01
C GLY A 206 2.88 -31.92 9.74
N HIS A 207 4.14 -32.34 9.60
CA HIS A 207 5.09 -32.16 8.47
C HIS A 207 4.80 -33.13 7.28
N PRO A 208 5.28 -32.90 6.02
CA PRO A 208 6.69 -32.86 5.55
C PRO A 208 7.03 -31.70 4.56
N PRO A 209 8.30 -31.50 4.13
CA PRO A 209 8.70 -30.36 3.29
C PRO A 209 8.53 -30.65 1.78
N CYS A 210 8.03 -29.69 0.98
CA CYS A 210 8.01 -29.72 -0.49
C CYS A 210 7.78 -28.31 -1.12
N PRO A 211 8.00 -28.06 -2.42
CA PRO A 211 8.86 -27.02 -3.01
C PRO A 211 8.10 -25.71 -3.39
N PRO A 212 8.77 -24.65 -3.90
CA PRO A 212 8.17 -23.32 -3.96
C PRO A 212 7.22 -23.22 -5.16
N ALA A 213 5.93 -23.00 -4.90
CA ALA A 213 4.96 -22.62 -5.92
C ALA A 213 4.08 -21.47 -5.45
N CYS A 214 3.88 -20.51 -6.36
CA CYS A 214 3.31 -19.19 -6.19
C CYS A 214 1.99 -19.13 -5.39
N VAL A 215 1.91 -18.19 -4.45
CA VAL A 215 0.67 -17.81 -3.76
C VAL A 215 -0.22 -17.00 -4.70
N ARG A 216 -1.41 -17.51 -5.03
CA ARG A 216 -2.54 -16.75 -5.59
C ARG A 216 -3.36 -16.16 -4.45
N LEU A 217 -3.70 -14.88 -4.54
CA LEU A 217 -4.65 -14.22 -3.64
C LEU A 217 -6.06 -14.29 -4.26
N TYR A 218 -7.00 -14.93 -3.57
CA TYR A 218 -8.42 -14.85 -3.88
C TYR A 218 -9.05 -13.68 -3.12
N GLY A 219 -9.59 -12.70 -3.83
CA GLY A 219 -10.48 -11.69 -3.28
C GLY A 219 -11.93 -12.17 -3.40
N ALA A 220 -12.56 -12.55 -2.28
CA ALA A 220 -13.99 -12.84 -2.28
C ALA A 220 -14.77 -11.53 -2.42
N ARG A 221 -15.37 -11.29 -3.60
CA ARG A 221 -16.46 -10.30 -3.74
C ARG A 221 -17.71 -10.87 -3.08
N ARG A 222 -18.28 -10.19 -2.10
CA ARG A 222 -19.71 -10.36 -1.81
C ARG A 222 -20.49 -9.59 -2.88
N GLN A 223 -21.24 -10.30 -3.72
CA GLN A 223 -22.35 -9.70 -4.44
C GLN A 223 -23.46 -9.45 -3.41
N HIS A 224 -23.83 -8.19 -3.21
CA HIS A 224 -25.11 -7.87 -2.60
C HIS A 224 -26.16 -7.95 -3.71
N GLU A 225 -26.84 -9.10 -3.81
CA GLU A 225 -28.12 -9.17 -4.51
C GLU A 225 -29.14 -8.39 -3.68
N ARG A 226 -29.64 -7.28 -4.23
CA ARG A 226 -30.88 -6.67 -3.75
C ARG A 226 -32.00 -7.54 -4.29
N ALA A 227 -32.79 -8.12 -3.38
CA ALA A 227 -34.07 -8.74 -3.72
C ALA A 227 -34.96 -7.67 -4.39
N ALA A 228 -35.19 -7.80 -5.69
CA ALA A 228 -36.24 -7.09 -6.39
C ALA A 228 -37.55 -7.84 -6.12
N GLY A 229 -38.52 -7.13 -5.56
CA GLY A 229 -39.82 -7.69 -5.18
C GLY A 229 -40.62 -8.18 -6.38
N ASP A 230 -41.31 -9.29 -6.17
CA ASP A 230 -42.38 -9.81 -7.03
C ASP A 230 -43.47 -8.74 -7.24
N ARG A 231 -43.78 -8.46 -8.50
CA ARG A 231 -45.11 -8.00 -8.90
C ARG A 231 -45.74 -9.10 -9.74
N PRO A 232 -46.96 -9.56 -9.44
CA PRO A 232 -47.64 -10.52 -10.31
C PRO A 232 -48.13 -9.81 -11.57
N ALA A 233 -48.00 -10.51 -12.69
CA ALA A 233 -48.66 -10.17 -13.94
C ALA A 233 -50.17 -10.32 -13.78
N ALA A 234 -50.92 -9.30 -14.17
CA ALA A 234 -52.35 -9.40 -14.44
C ALA A 234 -52.57 -9.13 -15.93
N GLN A 235 -53.48 -9.94 -16.48
CA GLN A 235 -53.88 -10.12 -17.86
C GLN A 235 -54.46 -8.86 -18.51
#